data_AF-A0A6C1PF00-F1
#
_entry.id   AF-A0A6C1PF00-F1
#
_cell.length_a   1.000
_cell.length_b   1.000
_cell.length_c   1.000
_cell.angle_alpha   90.00
_cell.angle_beta   90.00
_cell.angle_gamma   90.00
#
_symmetry.space_group_name_H-M   'P 1'
#
loop_
_entity.id
_entity.type
_entity.pdbx_description
1 polymer ?
#
loop_
_entity_poly.entity_id
_entity_poly.type
_entity_poly.pdbx_seq_one_letter_code
_entity_poly.pdbx_strand_id
1 'polypeptide(L)' 'MRHFLSLSDERRRLIFEQGAARLNLAEIAIEKDFWVCLMLRALFQLPDWGPSFTFKGGTSLSKGNRGE' A
#
# COMPACT_ATOMS: atom_id res chain seq x y z
N MET A 1 3.08 -8.92 3.07
CA MET A 1 1.69 -8.42 3.12
C MET A 1 0.71 -9.42 3.73
N ARG A 2 0.61 -10.67 3.24
CA ARG A 2 -0.32 -11.69 3.82
C ARG A 2 -0.18 -11.86 5.34
N HIS A 3 1.06 -11.92 5.85
CA HIS A 3 1.30 -12.02 7.29
C HIS A 3 0.84 -10.80 8.10
N PHE A 4 0.92 -9.60 7.53
CA PHE A 4 0.45 -8.39 8.20
C PHE A 4 -1.08 -8.38 8.32
N LEU A 5 -1.78 -8.85 7.28
CA LEU A 5 -3.24 -8.92 7.26
C LEU A 5 -3.80 -9.96 8.23
N SER A 6 -3.02 -10.98 8.63
CA SER A 6 -3.42 -11.98 9.61
C SER A 6 -3.22 -11.57 11.07
N LEU A 7 -2.66 -10.37 11.32
CA LEU A 7 -2.44 -9.87 12.68
C LEU A 7 -3.75 -9.34 13.30
N SER A 8 -3.83 -9.31 14.63
CA SER A 8 -4.93 -8.62 15.33
C SER A 8 -4.94 -7.12 15.01
N ASP A 9 -6.09 -6.48 15.20
CA ASP A 9 -6.24 -5.04 14.95
C ASP A 9 -5.29 -4.23 15.85
N GLU A 10 -5.18 -4.55 17.15
CA GLU A 10 -4.18 -3.94 18.04
C GLU A 10 -2.76 -4.05 17.50
N ARG A 11 -2.38 -5.21 16.96
CA ARG A 11 -1.01 -5.41 16.49
C ARG A 11 -0.74 -4.66 15.19
N ARG A 12 -1.73 -4.58 14.30
CA ARG A 12 -1.63 -3.76 13.08
C ARG A 12 -1.50 -2.29 13.42
N ARG A 13 -2.33 -1.80 14.35
CA ARG A 13 -2.27 -0.42 14.85
C ARG A 13 -0.88 -0.08 15.42
N LEU A 14 -0.34 -0.92 16.29
CA LEU A 14 1.00 -0.73 16.86
C LEU A 14 2.08 -0.60 15.77
N ILE A 15 1.98 -1.38 14.69
CA ILE A 15 2.92 -1.30 13.57
C ILE A 15 2.79 0.03 12.83
N PHE A 16 1.58 0.55 12.62
CA PHE A 16 1.38 1.87 12.03
C PHE A 16 1.91 2.99 12.92
N GLU A 17 1.62 2.95 14.22
CA GLU A 17 2.14 3.90 15.21
C GLU A 17 3.68 3.91 15.23
N GLN A 18 4.32 2.73 15.25
CA GLN A 18 5.78 2.61 15.20
C GLN A 18 6.38 3.09 13.89
N GLY A 19 5.72 2.80 12.75
CA GLY A 19 6.13 3.30 11.44
C GLY A 19 6.06 4.82 11.37
N ALA A 20 4.98 5.39 11.92
CA ALA A 20 4.74 6.84 11.96
C ALA A 20 5.78 7.57 12.78
N ALA A 21 6.09 7.04 13.96
CA ALA A 21 7.14 7.59 14.82
C ALA A 21 8.52 7.55 14.13
N ARG A 22 8.87 6.45 13.45
CA ARG A 22 10.17 6.31 12.75
C ARG A 22 10.30 7.24 11.55
N LEU A 23 9.22 7.45 10.81
CA LEU A 23 9.22 8.28 9.60
C LEU A 23 8.88 9.75 9.89
N ASN A 24 8.58 10.08 11.15
CA ASN A 24 8.08 11.39 11.56
C ASN A 24 6.87 11.84 10.70
N LEU A 25 5.93 10.91 10.50
CA LEU A 25 4.70 11.13 9.73
C LEU A 25 3.48 10.87 10.63
N ALA A 26 2.32 11.38 10.22
CA ALA A 26 1.08 11.00 10.85
C ALA A 26 0.74 9.52 10.57
N GLU A 27 0.26 8.80 11.58
CA GLU A 27 -0.19 7.40 11.47
C GLU A 27 -1.14 7.19 10.29
N ILE A 28 -2.14 8.08 10.19
CA ILE A 28 -3.13 8.06 9.11
C ILE A 28 -2.51 8.16 7.71
N ALA A 29 -1.38 8.85 7.57
CA ALA A 29 -0.71 8.97 6.27
C ALA A 29 -0.08 7.64 5.85
N ILE A 30 0.54 6.92 6.80
CA ILE A 30 1.14 5.60 6.56
C ILE A 30 0.07 4.56 6.32
N GLU A 31 -0.99 4.55 7.13
CA GLU A 31 -2.09 3.60 6.98
C GLU A 31 -2.77 3.76 5.61
N LYS A 32 -3.12 5.00 5.24
CA LYS A 32 -3.67 5.31 3.92
C LYS A 32 -2.74 4.82 2.81
N ASP A 33 -1.45 5.12 2.90
CA ASP A 33 -0.47 4.74 1.89
C ASP A 33 -0.31 3.22 1.77
N PHE A 34 -0.39 2.49 2.89
CA PHE A 34 -0.36 1.04 2.92
C PHE A 34 -1.56 0.44 2.18
N TRP A 35 -2.78 0.90 2.50
CA TRP A 35 -4.00 0.38 1.87
C TRP A 35 -4.06 0.68 0.37
N VAL A 36 -3.64 1.88 -0.05
CA VAL A 36 -3.54 2.22 -1.49
C VAL A 36 -2.58 1.29 -2.21
N CYS A 37 -1.38 1.07 -1.67
CA CYS A 37 -0.40 0.16 -2.28
C CYS A 37 -0.91 -1.28 -2.34
N LEU A 38 -1.61 -1.75 -1.30
CA LEU A 38 -2.18 -3.10 -1.26
C LEU A 38 -3.27 -3.27 -2.32
N MET A 39 -4.19 -2.30 -2.43
CA MET A 39 -5.27 -2.29 -3.42
C MET A 39 -4.73 -2.26 -4.85
N LEU A 40 -3.78 -1.36 -5.14
CA LEU A 40 -3.15 -1.30 -6.46
C LEU A 40 -2.49 -2.64 -6.81
N ARG A 41 -1.72 -3.23 -5.88
CA ARG A 41 -1.13 -4.55 -6.11
C ARG A 41 -2.18 -5.61 -6.41
N ALA A 42 -3.30 -5.62 -5.69
CA ALA A 42 -4.38 -6.58 -5.94
C ALA A 42 -5.00 -6.37 -7.33
N LEU A 43 -5.30 -5.12 -7.71
CA LEU A 43 -5.88 -4.78 -9.00
C LEU A 43 -4.97 -5.17 -10.18
N PHE A 44 -3.67 -4.89 -10.09
CA PHE A 44 -2.70 -5.25 -11.11
C PHE A 44 -2.41 -6.76 -11.20
N GLN A 45 -2.78 -7.55 -10.19
CA GLN A 45 -2.63 -9.00 -10.18
C GLN A 45 -3.85 -9.75 -10.75
N LEU A 46 -4.92 -9.03 -11.13
CA LEU A 46 -6.09 -9.65 -11.75
C LEU A 46 -5.73 -10.12 -13.17
N PRO A 47 -5.97 -11.41 -13.50
CA PRO A 47 -5.48 -12.01 -14.74
C PRO A 47 -6.01 -11.33 -16.02
N ASP A 48 -7.28 -10.93 -16.07
CA ASP A 48 -7.86 -10.36 -17.31
C ASP A 48 -7.78 -8.82 -17.35
N TRP A 49 -7.51 -8.16 -16.22
CA TRP A 49 -7.65 -6.71 -16.09
C TRP A 49 -6.33 -6.01 -15.73
N GLY A 50 -5.41 -6.72 -15.06
CA GLY A 50 -4.11 -6.20 -14.65
C GLY A 50 -3.30 -5.59 -15.81
N PRO A 51 -3.22 -6.24 -17.00
CA PRO A 51 -2.54 -5.68 -18.16
C PRO A 51 -3.24 -4.45 -18.77
N SER A 52 -4.55 -4.28 -18.53
CA SER A 52 -5.34 -3.18 -19.06
C SER A 52 -5.41 -1.97 -18.12
N PHE A 53 -5.01 -2.12 -16.86
CA PHE A 53 -4.90 -1.00 -15.94
C PHE A 53 -3.63 -0.21 -16.19
N THR A 54 -3.75 1.12 -16.19
CA THR A 54 -2.60 2.02 -16.11
C THR A 54 -2.87 3.01 -14.99
N PHE A 55 -2.03 3.00 -13.97
CA PHE A 55 -2.12 3.98 -12.90
C PHE A 55 -1.46 5.28 -13.38
N LYS A 56 -2.25 6.36 -13.47
CA LYS A 56 -1.81 7.69 -13.92
C LYS A 56 -2.05 8.73 -12.82
N GLY A 57 -1.24 9.80 -12.82
CA GLY A 57 -1.29 10.90 -11.84
C GLY A 57 0.04 11.12 -11.09
N GLY A 58 0.15 12.19 -10.30
CA GLY A 58 1.38 12.58 -9.59
C GLY A 58 1.92 11.52 -8.59
N THR A 59 1.06 10.62 -8.12
CA THR A 59 1.40 9.48 -7.24
C THR A 59 1.94 8.26 -7.98
N SER A 60 1.93 8.25 -9.31
CA SER A 60 2.37 7.11 -10.13
C SER A 60 3.89 6.95 -10.13
N LEU A 61 4.62 8.07 -10.04
CA LEU A 61 6.09 8.12 -10.05
C LEU A 61 6.74 7.42 -8.86
N SER A 62 6.06 7.31 -7.71
CA SER A 62 6.60 6.68 -6.50
C SER A 62 6.10 5.26 -6.24
N LYS A 63 5.11 4.76 -7.00
CA LYS A 63 4.39 3.52 -6.66
C LYS A 63 4.07 2.58 -7.84
N GLY A 64 4.02 3.10 -9.07
CA GLY A 64 3.47 2.38 -10.23
C GLY A 64 4.46 1.93 -11.30
N ASN A 65 5.74 2.31 -11.23
CA ASN A 65 6.68 2.02 -12.32
C ASN A 65 7.25 0.59 -12.21
N ARG A 66 6.62 -0.37 -12.89
CA ARG A 66 7.32 -1.49 -13.51
C ARG A 66 7.36 -1.21 -15.01
N GLY A 67 8.38 -0.47 -15.42
CA GLY A 67 8.90 -0.63 -16.77
C GLY A 67 9.44 -2.04 -16.90
N GLU A 68 9.26 -2.59 -18.10
CA GLU A 68 9.72 -3.90 -18.58
C GLU A 68 11.12 -4.29 -18.08
#